data_AF-A0A3S7KL37-F1
#
_entry.id   AF-A0A3S7KL37-F1
#
_cell.length_a   1.000
_cell.length_b   1.000
_cell.length_c   1.000
_cell.angle_alpha   90.00
_cell.angle_beta   90.00
_cell.angle_gamma   90.00
#
_symmetry.space_group_name_H-M   'P 1'
#
loop_
_entity.id
_entity.type
_entity.pdbx_description
1 polymer ?
#
loop_
_entity_poly.entity_id
_entity_poly.type
_entity_poly.pdbx_seq_one_letter_code
_entity_poly.pdbx_strand_id
1 'polypeptide(L)'
;MHHAYAGWQFSEQTQLKAGIQHVPFGLLPTASQSFWFGSGYYLGIEDDYDPGLVLTHTRGDTTWHVGWFSGDEYGTGARYDRYSFDVAQTDALPYRERQRLHARVEQARSWAEGELLLGASAFAGRVQNTQTRRDYGHQGAAVHAQWKRDGWTTQLQWARYRYDVPGQRIAMSAFQAPFEIAAQADVPSANVAYSFARKGKLDNLTCYNNLSMTRPVGHSAGVRDSWQNATGCSLQKGIMTTYVDWIAGRNMWFAGGDGIGINEGGPSQWHSRLNVNVGFYF
;
A
#
# COMPACT_ATOMS: atom_id res chain seq x y z
N MET A 1 -10.66 6.30 10.33
CA MET A 1 -11.86 5.93 9.54
C MET A 1 -11.39 5.04 8.41
N HIS A 2 -12.15 4.03 7.97
CA HIS A 2 -11.70 3.16 6.86
C HIS A 2 -12.46 3.46 5.57
N HIS A 3 -13.78 3.62 5.61
CA HIS A 3 -14.55 3.98 4.41
C HIS A 3 -15.89 4.60 4.81
N ALA A 4 -16.37 5.54 4.00
CA ALA A 4 -17.68 6.16 4.08
C ALA A 4 -17.97 6.88 2.75
N TYR A 5 -18.72 6.26 1.84
CA TYR A 5 -18.99 6.82 0.52
C TYR A 5 -20.43 6.58 0.05
N ALA A 6 -20.87 7.42 -0.88
CA ALA A 6 -22.05 7.20 -1.70
C ALA A 6 -21.62 6.79 -3.12
N GLY A 7 -22.33 5.85 -3.73
CA GLY A 7 -22.08 5.39 -5.10
C GLY A 7 -23.22 5.76 -6.04
N TRP A 8 -22.88 6.11 -7.29
CA TRP A 8 -23.82 6.31 -8.38
C TRP A 8 -23.44 5.41 -9.56
N GLN A 9 -24.36 4.56 -10.00
CA GLN A 9 -24.19 3.73 -11.19
C GLN A 9 -24.78 4.44 -12.41
N PHE A 10 -23.95 4.93 -13.32
CA PHE A 10 -24.41 5.61 -14.53
C PHE A 10 -24.85 4.63 -15.63
N SER A 11 -24.18 3.47 -15.72
CA SER A 11 -24.53 2.33 -16.56
C SER A 11 -23.95 1.06 -15.97
N GLU A 12 -24.19 -0.13 -16.53
CA GLU A 12 -23.54 -1.37 -16.10
C GLU A 12 -22.00 -1.29 -16.13
N GLN A 13 -21.45 -0.42 -16.98
CA GLN A 13 -20.01 -0.27 -17.21
C GLN A 13 -19.38 0.88 -16.42
N THR A 14 -20.18 1.82 -15.87
CA THR A 14 -19.64 3.07 -15.32
C THR A 14 -20.25 3.37 -13.95
N GLN A 15 -19.37 3.52 -12.95
CA GLN A 15 -19.73 3.85 -11.58
C GLN A 15 -18.90 5.05 -11.10
N LEU A 16 -19.52 5.92 -10.32
CA LEU A 16 -18.84 6.96 -9.53
C LEU A 16 -19.02 6.66 -8.05
N LYS A 17 -17.95 6.79 -7.27
CA LYS A 17 -18.02 6.80 -5.80
C LYS A 17 -17.49 8.12 -5.25
N ALA A 18 -18.18 8.66 -4.26
CA ALA A 18 -17.87 9.93 -3.60
C ALA A 18 -17.87 9.77 -2.07
N GLY A 19 -16.76 10.13 -1.43
CA GLY A 19 -16.57 10.01 0.03
C GLY A 19 -15.18 9.48 0.38
N ILE A 20 -15.02 8.93 1.58
CA ILE A 20 -13.78 8.24 1.98
C ILE A 20 -13.79 6.82 1.42
N GLN A 21 -12.82 6.53 0.55
CA GLN A 21 -12.79 5.32 -0.23
C GLN A 21 -11.37 4.98 -0.69
N HIS A 22 -11.19 3.73 -1.11
CA HIS A 22 -9.89 3.23 -1.55
C HIS A 22 -9.33 4.06 -2.72
N VAL A 23 -8.09 4.51 -2.57
CA VAL A 23 -7.27 5.16 -3.60
C VAL A 23 -6.80 4.12 -4.63
N PRO A 24 -7.15 4.26 -5.93
CA PRO A 24 -6.81 3.25 -6.93
C PRO A 24 -5.36 3.40 -7.41
N PHE A 25 -4.42 2.73 -6.74
CA PHE A 25 -3.01 2.68 -7.12
C PHE A 25 -2.45 1.26 -7.02
N GLY A 26 -1.63 0.86 -8.00
CA GLY A 26 -1.00 -0.47 -8.04
C GLY A 26 -1.99 -1.65 -8.10
N LEU A 27 -1.59 -2.77 -7.48
CA LEU A 27 -2.38 -3.97 -7.28
C LEU A 27 -3.56 -3.70 -6.35
N LEU A 28 -4.76 -4.08 -6.79
CA LEU A 28 -5.98 -3.98 -5.99
C LEU A 28 -6.60 -5.38 -5.77
N PRO A 29 -7.30 -5.60 -4.64
CA PRO A 29 -7.41 -4.69 -3.49
C PRO A 29 -6.15 -4.67 -2.61
N THR A 30 -5.26 -5.66 -2.70
CA THR A 30 -4.03 -5.69 -1.90
C THR A 30 -2.85 -6.24 -2.70
N ALA A 31 -1.66 -5.73 -2.40
CA ALA A 31 -0.39 -6.21 -2.93
C ALA A 31 0.31 -7.19 -1.95
N SER A 32 -0.45 -7.98 -1.20
CA SER A 32 0.06 -8.96 -0.22
C SER A 32 -1.04 -9.94 0.19
N GLN A 33 -0.64 -11.07 0.79
CA GLN A 33 -1.54 -12.08 1.37
C GLN A 33 -1.36 -12.21 2.89
N SER A 34 -0.38 -11.51 3.47
CA SER A 34 -0.07 -11.51 4.91
C SER A 34 -0.82 -10.42 5.67
N PHE A 35 -0.94 -10.56 6.99
CA PHE A 35 -1.48 -9.52 7.86
C PHE A 35 -0.60 -8.25 7.86
N TRP A 36 0.71 -8.41 7.62
CA TRP A 36 1.69 -7.32 7.65
C TRP A 36 1.84 -6.57 6.32
N PHE A 37 1.06 -6.93 5.29
CA PHE A 37 1.15 -6.33 3.96
C PHE A 37 2.59 -6.35 3.37
N GLY A 38 2.86 -5.52 2.36
CA GLY A 38 4.20 -5.19 1.89
C GLY A 38 4.65 -3.83 2.44
N SER A 39 5.86 -3.38 2.07
CA SER A 39 6.35 -2.06 2.46
C SER A 39 5.52 -0.91 1.88
N GLY A 40 4.86 -1.11 0.73
CA GLY A 40 4.01 -0.10 0.08
C GLY A 40 2.84 0.36 0.93
N TYR A 41 2.28 -0.53 1.76
CA TYR A 41 1.22 -0.21 2.73
C TYR A 41 1.68 0.88 3.72
N TYR A 42 2.87 0.71 4.31
CA TYR A 42 3.43 1.68 5.25
C TYR A 42 3.90 2.98 4.57
N LEU A 43 4.03 2.98 3.24
CA LEU A 43 4.43 4.14 2.45
C LEU A 43 3.21 4.91 1.91
N GLY A 44 1.98 4.52 2.25
CA GLY A 44 0.75 5.21 1.82
C GLY A 44 0.42 5.03 0.34
N ILE A 45 0.95 3.98 -0.29
CA ILE A 45 0.74 3.68 -1.71
C ILE A 45 0.03 2.33 -1.93
N GLU A 46 -0.39 1.65 -0.86
CA GLU A 46 -1.20 0.42 -0.92
C GLU A 46 -2.24 0.47 0.21
N ASP A 47 -3.46 -0.04 -0.02
CA ASP A 47 -4.58 -0.08 0.95
C ASP A 47 -4.84 1.28 1.65
N ASP A 48 -4.87 2.35 0.85
CA ASP A 48 -5.01 3.74 1.27
C ASP A 48 -6.44 4.25 1.03
N TYR A 49 -7.06 4.96 1.97
CA TYR A 49 -8.46 5.38 1.89
C TYR A 49 -8.61 6.86 2.15
N ASP A 50 -9.07 7.60 1.14
CA ASP A 50 -9.10 9.06 1.19
C ASP A 50 -10.44 9.66 0.78
N PRO A 51 -10.77 10.88 1.26
CA PRO A 51 -11.89 11.67 0.81
C PRO A 51 -11.69 12.14 -0.64
N GLY A 52 -12.52 11.59 -1.54
CA GLY A 52 -12.42 11.88 -2.96
C GLY A 52 -13.60 11.43 -3.80
N LEU A 53 -13.39 11.52 -5.11
CA LEU A 53 -14.27 11.06 -6.18
C LEU A 53 -13.50 10.04 -7.00
N VAL A 54 -14.08 8.87 -7.28
CA VAL A 54 -13.47 7.85 -8.17
C VAL A 54 -14.51 7.42 -9.19
N LEU A 55 -14.20 7.64 -10.46
CA LEU A 55 -14.92 7.09 -11.58
C LEU A 55 -14.25 5.78 -12.00
N THR A 56 -15.01 4.69 -11.97
CA THR A 56 -14.60 3.39 -12.52
C THR A 56 -15.38 3.13 -13.80
N HIS A 57 -14.67 2.76 -14.86
CA HIS A 57 -15.26 2.32 -16.12
C HIS A 57 -14.70 0.95 -16.51
N THR A 58 -15.54 0.02 -16.92
CA THR A 58 -15.12 -1.31 -17.39
C THR A 58 -15.68 -1.57 -18.79
N ARG A 59 -14.81 -1.92 -19.74
CA ARG A 59 -15.19 -2.26 -21.11
C ARG A 59 -14.43 -3.51 -21.55
N GLY A 60 -15.19 -4.59 -21.83
CA GLY A 60 -14.59 -5.90 -22.05
C GLY A 60 -13.72 -6.28 -20.84
N ASP A 61 -12.50 -6.73 -21.11
CA ASP A 61 -11.56 -7.15 -20.08
C ASP A 61 -10.71 -6.01 -19.49
N THR A 62 -11.03 -4.75 -19.80
CA THR A 62 -10.25 -3.58 -19.32
C THR A 62 -11.06 -2.75 -18.34
N THR A 63 -10.45 -2.43 -17.20
CA THR A 63 -11.01 -1.55 -16.17
C THR A 63 -10.12 -0.32 -15.98
N TRP A 64 -10.73 0.86 -16.04
CA TRP A 64 -10.09 2.14 -15.76
C TRP A 64 -10.64 2.75 -14.47
N HIS A 65 -9.76 3.43 -13.75
CA HIS A 65 -10.10 4.28 -12.62
C HIS A 65 -9.53 5.67 -12.87
N VAL A 66 -10.34 6.71 -12.63
CA VAL A 66 -9.89 8.09 -12.52
C VAL A 66 -10.37 8.62 -11.18
N GLY A 67 -9.43 9.01 -10.33
CA GLY A 67 -9.69 9.44 -8.97
C GLY A 67 -9.19 10.86 -8.72
N TRP A 68 -9.95 11.66 -7.98
CA TRP A 68 -9.49 12.90 -7.37
C TRP A 68 -9.69 12.80 -5.86
N PHE A 69 -8.65 13.11 -5.10
CA PHE A 69 -8.66 13.08 -3.63
C PHE A 69 -8.24 14.44 -3.10
N SER A 70 -8.84 14.86 -1.99
CA SER A 70 -8.58 16.19 -1.43
C SER A 70 -7.33 16.27 -0.54
N GLY A 71 -6.83 15.11 -0.10
CA GLY A 71 -5.77 14.88 0.89
C GLY A 71 -6.21 13.76 1.85
N ASP A 72 -5.47 13.59 2.95
CA ASP A 72 -5.79 12.62 4.02
C ASP A 72 -7.20 12.82 4.62
N GLU A 73 -7.74 11.82 5.32
CA GLU A 73 -9.14 11.83 5.77
C GLU A 73 -9.50 12.95 6.75
N TYR A 74 -8.49 13.57 7.37
CA TYR A 74 -8.67 14.67 8.29
C TYR A 74 -8.12 16.00 7.74
N GLY A 75 -7.36 15.98 6.65
CA GLY A 75 -6.79 17.14 5.96
C GLY A 75 -5.75 17.94 6.77
N THR A 76 -5.17 17.35 7.81
CA THR A 76 -4.26 18.07 8.73
C THR A 76 -2.85 17.52 8.80
N GLY A 77 -2.63 16.22 8.57
CA GLY A 77 -1.38 15.53 8.92
C GLY A 77 -1.07 15.44 10.43
N ALA A 78 -1.74 16.22 11.29
CA ALA A 78 -1.49 16.26 12.73
C ALA A 78 -2.25 15.17 13.53
N ARG A 79 -3.18 14.47 12.88
CA ARG A 79 -4.03 13.45 13.49
C ARG A 79 -3.53 12.04 13.13
N TYR A 80 -2.90 11.37 14.08
CA TYR A 80 -2.24 10.07 13.86
C TYR A 80 -3.15 8.84 14.09
N ASP A 81 -4.31 9.01 14.72
CA ASP A 81 -5.30 7.94 14.97
C ASP A 81 -6.15 7.66 13.71
N ARG A 82 -5.49 7.10 12.70
CA ARG A 82 -6.10 6.73 11.41
C ARG A 82 -5.73 5.31 10.98
N TYR A 83 -6.48 4.82 10.01
CA TYR A 83 -6.30 3.50 9.41
C TYR A 83 -5.22 3.54 8.33
N SER A 84 -5.36 4.48 7.38
CA SER A 84 -4.44 4.64 6.27
C SER A 84 -3.16 5.37 6.68
N PHE A 85 -2.05 4.99 6.04
CA PHE A 85 -0.76 5.63 6.27
C PHE A 85 -0.62 6.83 5.35
N ASP A 86 -0.88 8.03 5.85
CA ASP A 86 -0.57 9.26 5.10
C ASP A 86 0.60 10.04 5.70
N VAL A 87 0.96 11.12 5.03
CA VAL A 87 1.89 12.13 5.53
C VAL A 87 1.47 12.63 6.91
N ALA A 88 2.44 12.66 7.82
CA ALA A 88 2.31 13.16 9.17
C ALA A 88 3.01 14.51 9.33
N GLN A 89 2.37 15.41 10.08
CA GLN A 89 2.96 16.64 10.54
C GLN A 89 3.72 16.37 11.83
N THR A 90 5.04 16.58 11.83
CA THR A 90 5.86 16.62 13.05
C THR A 90 6.54 17.99 13.19
N ASP A 91 7.19 18.25 14.32
CA ASP A 91 7.93 19.50 14.53
C ASP A 91 9.06 19.69 13.50
N ALA A 92 9.72 18.59 13.11
CA ALA A 92 10.81 18.59 12.13
C ALA A 92 10.31 18.49 10.68
N LEU A 93 9.19 17.82 10.44
CA LEU A 93 8.63 17.54 9.12
C LEU A 93 7.16 18.03 9.08
N PRO A 94 6.92 19.35 8.99
CA PRO A 94 5.59 19.92 9.15
C PRO A 94 4.80 19.87 7.84
N TYR A 95 4.51 18.66 7.34
CA TYR A 95 3.79 18.47 6.07
C TYR A 95 2.40 17.88 6.27
N ARG A 96 1.52 18.14 5.30
CA ARG A 96 0.22 17.47 5.16
C ARG A 96 -0.09 17.21 3.70
N GLU A 97 -0.91 16.21 3.45
CA GLU A 97 -1.37 15.90 2.11
C GLU A 97 -2.36 16.93 1.58
N ARG A 98 -2.37 17.10 0.26
CA ARG A 98 -3.29 17.97 -0.47
C ARG A 98 -3.77 17.22 -1.71
N GLN A 99 -4.43 17.94 -2.61
CA GLN A 99 -5.15 17.32 -3.72
C GLN A 99 -4.26 16.40 -4.56
N ARG A 100 -4.75 15.19 -4.83
CA ARG A 100 -4.10 14.17 -5.67
C ARG A 100 -5.06 13.75 -6.79
N LEU A 101 -4.57 13.65 -8.01
CA LEU A 101 -5.27 13.04 -9.14
C LEU A 101 -4.63 11.69 -9.44
N HIS A 102 -5.44 10.64 -9.49
CA HIS A 102 -5.03 9.26 -9.76
C HIS A 102 -5.64 8.78 -11.08
N ALA A 103 -4.86 8.00 -11.83
CA ALA A 103 -5.33 7.23 -12.97
C ALA A 103 -4.77 5.81 -12.86
N ARG A 104 -5.62 4.80 -13.08
CA ARG A 104 -5.23 3.39 -13.11
C ARG A 104 -5.94 2.69 -14.25
N VAL A 105 -5.23 1.80 -14.93
CA VAL A 105 -5.79 0.88 -15.92
C VAL A 105 -5.32 -0.53 -15.62
N GLU A 106 -6.20 -1.50 -15.81
CA GLU A 106 -5.88 -2.92 -15.68
C GLU A 106 -6.64 -3.71 -16.74
N GLN A 107 -5.97 -4.70 -17.30
CA GLN A 107 -6.51 -5.58 -18.32
C GLN A 107 -6.38 -7.04 -17.88
N ALA A 108 -7.50 -7.75 -17.89
CA ALA A 108 -7.54 -9.19 -17.71
C ALA A 108 -7.28 -9.93 -19.05
N ARG A 109 -6.54 -11.03 -18.98
CA ARG A 109 -6.16 -11.86 -20.13
C ARG A 109 -6.02 -13.30 -19.68
N SER A 110 -6.32 -14.25 -20.55
CA SER A 110 -5.94 -15.65 -20.32
C SER A 110 -4.47 -15.86 -20.67
N TRP A 111 -3.69 -16.46 -19.78
CA TRP A 111 -2.28 -16.80 -20.03
C TRP A 111 -1.87 -18.06 -19.26
N ALA A 112 -1.26 -19.01 -19.96
CA ALA A 112 -0.82 -20.30 -19.41
C ALA A 112 -1.92 -21.02 -18.60
N GLU A 113 -3.14 -21.07 -19.16
CA GLU A 113 -4.37 -21.62 -18.53
C GLU A 113 -4.78 -20.94 -17.20
N GLY A 114 -4.18 -19.80 -16.87
CA GLY A 114 -4.56 -18.97 -15.74
C GLY A 114 -5.14 -17.62 -16.18
N GLU A 115 -5.62 -16.88 -15.19
CA GLU A 115 -6.00 -15.48 -15.33
C GLU A 115 -4.78 -14.60 -15.07
N LEU A 116 -4.44 -13.74 -16.02
CA LEU A 116 -3.39 -12.73 -15.90
C LEU A 116 -4.02 -11.34 -15.93
N LEU A 117 -3.83 -10.58 -14.86
CA LEU A 117 -4.12 -9.16 -14.79
C LEU A 117 -2.83 -8.38 -15.00
N LEU A 118 -2.82 -7.44 -15.94
CA LEU A 118 -1.72 -6.49 -16.16
C LEU A 118 -2.24 -5.08 -16.00
N GLY A 119 -1.55 -4.26 -15.23
CA GLY A 119 -1.99 -2.89 -15.00
C GLY A 119 -0.87 -1.89 -14.80
N ALA A 120 -1.27 -0.63 -14.86
CA ALA A 120 -0.45 0.51 -14.58
C ALA A 120 -1.28 1.58 -13.86
N SER A 121 -0.61 2.36 -13.03
CA SER A 121 -1.23 3.50 -12.35
C SER A 121 -0.25 4.65 -12.22
N ALA A 122 -0.77 5.86 -12.11
CA ALA A 122 0.00 7.06 -11.83
C ALA A 122 -0.85 8.04 -11.02
N PHE A 123 -0.18 8.85 -10.24
CA PHE A 123 -0.80 10.00 -9.59
C PHE A 123 0.10 11.23 -9.62
N ALA A 124 -0.54 12.39 -9.57
CA ALA A 124 0.10 13.68 -9.40
C ALA A 124 -0.72 14.54 -8.43
N GLY A 125 -0.03 15.18 -7.50
CA GLY A 125 -0.65 15.93 -6.42
C GLY A 125 0.36 16.80 -5.68
N ARG A 126 0.02 17.15 -4.44
CA ARG A 126 0.84 18.07 -3.63
C ARG A 126 0.88 17.64 -2.17
N VAL A 127 1.96 18.04 -1.51
CA VAL A 127 2.01 18.17 -0.05
C VAL A 127 2.23 19.64 0.30
N GLN A 128 1.72 20.07 1.45
CA GLN A 128 1.87 21.46 1.90
C GLN A 128 2.64 21.50 3.21
N ASN A 129 3.63 22.38 3.31
CA ASN A 129 4.23 22.72 4.58
C ASN A 129 3.24 23.54 5.41
N THR A 130 2.86 23.05 6.60
CA THR A 130 1.78 23.61 7.40
C THR A 130 2.14 24.92 8.09
N GLN A 131 3.44 25.16 8.32
CA GLN A 131 3.98 26.39 8.91
C GLN A 131 4.10 27.51 7.86
N THR A 132 4.69 27.22 6.70
CA THR A 132 4.98 28.21 5.65
C THR A 132 3.89 28.32 4.59
N ARG A 133 2.94 27.38 4.56
CA ARG A 133 1.86 27.26 3.56
C ARG A 133 2.34 27.00 2.13
N ARG A 134 3.63 26.72 1.94
CA ARG A 134 4.21 26.39 0.65
C ARG A 134 3.83 24.97 0.22
N ASP A 135 3.38 24.83 -1.02
CA ASP A 135 3.11 23.55 -1.66
C ASP A 135 4.37 22.99 -2.34
N TYR A 136 4.51 21.66 -2.31
CA TYR A 136 5.53 20.88 -2.99
C TYR A 136 4.85 19.74 -3.78
N GLY A 137 5.46 19.32 -4.89
CA GLY A 137 4.94 18.23 -5.72
C GLY A 137 4.95 16.89 -4.99
N HIS A 138 3.94 16.07 -5.25
CA HIS A 138 3.90 14.68 -4.84
C HIS A 138 3.36 13.83 -6.00
N GLN A 139 4.12 12.83 -6.42
CA GLN A 139 3.79 12.05 -7.61
C GLN A 139 4.27 10.61 -7.47
N GLY A 140 3.59 9.72 -8.18
CA GLY A 140 3.96 8.32 -8.21
C GLY A 140 3.45 7.60 -9.44
N ALA A 141 4.05 6.46 -9.71
CA ALA A 141 3.66 5.57 -10.79
C ALA A 141 3.92 4.13 -10.40
N ALA A 142 3.11 3.21 -10.89
CA ALA A 142 3.32 1.79 -10.72
C ALA A 142 2.94 1.00 -11.97
N VAL A 143 3.63 -0.12 -12.16
CA VAL A 143 3.22 -1.19 -13.07
C VAL A 143 3.11 -2.48 -12.29
N HIS A 144 2.13 -3.31 -12.62
CA HIS A 144 1.86 -4.53 -11.87
C HIS A 144 1.32 -5.65 -12.74
N ALA A 145 1.51 -6.87 -12.25
CA ALA A 145 0.98 -8.10 -12.80
C ALA A 145 0.46 -9.00 -11.68
N GLN A 146 -0.66 -9.66 -11.90
CA GLN A 146 -1.17 -10.72 -11.05
C GLN A 146 -1.57 -11.91 -11.90
N TRP A 147 -1.07 -13.09 -11.55
CA TRP A 147 -1.44 -14.34 -12.19
C TRP A 147 -2.08 -15.30 -11.20
N LYS A 148 -3.18 -15.95 -11.60
CA LYS A 148 -3.89 -16.94 -10.80
C LYS A 148 -4.18 -18.20 -11.61
N ARG A 149 -3.87 -19.36 -11.04
CA ARG A 149 -4.16 -20.69 -11.62
C ARG A 149 -4.12 -21.78 -10.55
N ASP A 150 -5.11 -22.67 -10.52
CA ASP A 150 -5.10 -23.91 -9.73
C ASP A 150 -4.66 -23.73 -8.26
N GLY A 151 -5.15 -22.67 -7.61
CA GLY A 151 -4.80 -22.31 -6.23
C GLY A 151 -3.57 -21.42 -6.07
N TRP A 152 -2.72 -21.29 -7.09
CA TRP A 152 -1.61 -20.35 -7.13
C TRP A 152 -2.10 -18.92 -7.34
N THR A 153 -1.45 -17.98 -6.65
CA THR A 153 -1.51 -16.55 -6.93
C THR A 153 -0.09 -16.00 -6.89
N THR A 154 0.35 -15.37 -7.97
CA THR A 154 1.64 -14.67 -8.04
C THR A 154 1.37 -13.21 -8.35
N GLN A 155 2.01 -12.30 -7.62
CA GLN A 155 1.92 -10.87 -7.88
C GLN A 155 3.31 -10.27 -8.00
N LEU A 156 3.47 -9.37 -8.96
CA LEU A 156 4.67 -8.56 -9.14
C LEU A 156 4.25 -7.10 -9.30
N GLN A 157 4.93 -6.19 -8.63
CA GLN A 157 4.71 -4.76 -8.80
C GLN A 157 6.03 -4.00 -8.68
N TRP A 158 6.17 -2.96 -9.48
CA TRP A 158 7.15 -1.91 -9.25
C TRP A 158 6.39 -0.61 -9.11
N ALA A 159 6.46 0.01 -7.93
CA ALA A 159 5.98 1.36 -7.71
C ALA A 159 7.14 2.32 -7.51
N ARG A 160 6.90 3.61 -7.78
CA ARG A 160 7.79 4.70 -7.41
C ARG A 160 6.93 5.84 -6.89
N TYR A 161 7.40 6.49 -5.83
CA TYR A 161 6.83 7.75 -5.35
C TYR A 161 7.93 8.79 -5.17
N ARG A 162 7.55 10.06 -5.18
CA ARG A 162 8.42 11.22 -4.95
C ARG A 162 7.65 12.33 -4.26
N TYR A 163 8.26 12.91 -3.24
CA TYR A 163 7.87 14.16 -2.59
C TYR A 163 8.95 15.21 -2.90
N ASP A 164 8.60 16.31 -3.54
CA ASP A 164 9.51 17.40 -3.92
C ASP A 164 9.83 18.35 -2.76
N VAL A 165 9.97 17.80 -1.55
CA VAL A 165 10.28 18.57 -0.34
C VAL A 165 11.79 18.89 -0.28
N PRO A 166 12.22 19.96 0.43
CA PRO A 166 13.64 20.36 0.51
C PRO A 166 14.57 19.35 1.22
N GLY A 167 14.01 18.32 1.88
CA GLY A 167 14.76 17.27 2.57
C GLY A 167 14.65 15.91 1.87
N GLN A 168 15.37 14.92 2.39
CA GLN A 168 15.37 13.55 1.86
C GLN A 168 14.34 12.64 2.51
N ARG A 169 13.54 13.19 3.44
CA ARG A 169 12.63 12.42 4.27
C ARG A 169 11.30 13.15 4.43
N ILE A 170 10.29 12.37 4.72
CA ILE A 170 8.95 12.83 5.12
C ILE A 170 8.45 11.91 6.23
N ALA A 171 7.59 12.42 7.09
CA ALA A 171 6.97 11.62 8.13
C ALA A 171 5.67 11.01 7.61
N MET A 172 5.42 9.75 7.97
CA MET A 172 4.16 9.04 7.77
C MET A 172 3.58 8.66 9.13
N SER A 173 2.27 8.43 9.20
CA SER A 173 1.67 7.87 10.41
C SER A 173 0.36 7.15 10.14
N ALA A 174 0.15 6.07 10.88
CA ALA A 174 -1.14 5.47 11.20
C ALA A 174 -1.04 4.92 12.64
N PHE A 175 -2.18 4.60 13.25
CA PHE A 175 -2.23 3.97 14.58
C PHE A 175 -1.41 4.70 15.68
N GLN A 176 -1.48 6.03 15.70
CA GLN A 176 -0.97 6.93 16.75
C GLN A 176 0.54 7.18 16.80
N ALA A 177 1.36 6.54 15.95
CA ALA A 177 2.81 6.73 15.96
C ALA A 177 3.32 7.24 14.59
N PRO A 178 3.99 8.40 14.53
CA PRO A 178 4.67 8.83 13.32
C PRO A 178 6.05 8.18 13.19
N PHE A 179 6.49 7.96 11.97
CA PHE A 179 7.84 7.48 11.63
C PHE A 179 8.30 8.12 10.33
N GLU A 180 9.61 8.12 10.07
CA GLU A 180 10.17 8.72 8.87
C GLU A 180 10.34 7.70 7.75
N ILE A 181 10.09 8.17 6.53
CA ILE A 181 10.39 7.47 5.29
C ILE A 181 11.28 8.30 4.38
N ALA A 182 11.97 7.66 3.43
CA ALA A 182 12.61 8.40 2.34
C ALA A 182 11.57 9.19 1.54
N ALA A 183 11.88 10.42 1.14
CA ALA A 183 11.01 11.28 0.34
C ALA A 183 10.86 10.81 -1.12
N GLN A 184 11.70 9.88 -1.58
CA GLN A 184 11.61 9.32 -2.92
C GLN A 184 12.19 7.91 -2.93
N ALA A 185 11.43 6.93 -3.43
CA ALA A 185 11.90 5.56 -3.54
C ALA A 185 11.25 4.77 -4.68
N ASP A 186 11.96 3.78 -5.19
CA ASP A 186 11.39 2.63 -5.88
C ASP A 186 10.96 1.56 -4.87
N VAL A 187 9.81 0.95 -5.12
CA VAL A 187 9.17 -0.02 -4.24
C VAL A 187 8.79 -1.27 -5.04
N PRO A 188 9.76 -2.15 -5.36
CA PRO A 188 9.45 -3.43 -5.98
C PRO A 188 8.86 -4.40 -4.94
N SER A 189 7.84 -5.15 -5.36
CA SER A 189 7.26 -6.24 -4.58
C SER A 189 7.07 -7.50 -5.44
N ALA A 190 7.24 -8.65 -4.80
CA ALA A 190 7.06 -9.96 -5.38
C ALA A 190 6.41 -10.89 -4.35
N ASN A 191 5.26 -11.45 -4.73
CA ASN A 191 4.44 -12.26 -3.85
C ASN A 191 4.09 -13.58 -4.52
N VAL A 192 4.06 -14.64 -3.73
CA VAL A 192 3.53 -15.93 -4.14
C VAL A 192 2.67 -16.50 -3.03
N ALA A 193 1.54 -17.07 -3.39
CA ALA A 193 0.62 -17.75 -2.48
C ALA A 193 0.05 -19.01 -3.13
N TYR A 194 -0.27 -19.99 -2.29
CA TYR A 194 -0.98 -21.20 -2.68
C TYR A 194 -2.15 -21.47 -1.72
N SER A 195 -3.35 -21.52 -2.26
CA SER A 195 -4.56 -21.96 -1.56
C SER A 195 -4.71 -23.46 -1.69
N PHE A 196 -4.72 -24.15 -0.54
CA PHE A 196 -5.06 -25.56 -0.43
C PHE A 196 -6.59 -25.79 -0.39
N ALA A 197 -7.38 -24.72 -0.53
CA ALA A 197 -8.82 -24.72 -0.31
C ALA A 197 -9.17 -25.42 1.03
N ARG A 198 -10.26 -26.20 1.04
CA ARG A 198 -10.72 -26.94 2.21
C ARG A 198 -9.70 -28.02 2.59
N LYS A 199 -9.13 -27.92 3.78
CA LYS A 199 -8.13 -28.86 4.30
C LYS A 199 -8.49 -29.32 5.71
N GLY A 200 -8.90 -30.58 5.84
CA GLY A 200 -9.32 -31.16 7.12
C GLY A 200 -10.53 -30.40 7.72
N LYS A 201 -10.36 -29.83 8.92
CA LYS A 201 -11.40 -29.05 9.62
C LYS A 201 -11.42 -27.56 9.25
N LEU A 202 -10.53 -27.12 8.37
CA LEU A 202 -10.44 -25.74 7.90
C LEU A 202 -11.23 -25.58 6.60
N ASP A 203 -11.92 -24.45 6.48
CA ASP A 203 -12.66 -24.09 5.26
C ASP A 203 -11.69 -23.61 4.17
N ASN A 204 -10.62 -22.94 4.57
CA ASN A 204 -9.51 -22.58 3.70
C ASN A 204 -8.17 -22.59 4.45
N LEU A 205 -7.10 -22.98 3.75
CA LEU A 205 -5.72 -22.76 4.15
C LEU A 205 -4.96 -22.16 2.97
N THR A 206 -4.39 -20.98 3.14
CA THR A 206 -3.52 -20.35 2.14
C THR A 206 -2.16 -20.09 2.77
N CYS A 207 -1.08 -20.52 2.13
CA CYS A 207 0.28 -20.19 2.56
C CYS A 207 0.96 -19.29 1.53
N TYR A 208 1.83 -18.40 1.99
CA TYR A 208 2.38 -17.33 1.15
C TYR A 208 3.77 -16.87 1.60
N ASN A 209 4.46 -16.21 0.67
CA ASN A 209 5.64 -15.40 0.90
C ASN A 209 5.46 -14.06 0.17
N ASN A 210 5.60 -12.97 0.92
CA ASN A 210 5.46 -11.60 0.46
C ASN A 210 6.77 -10.86 0.66
N LEU A 211 7.44 -10.49 -0.44
CA LEU A 211 8.69 -9.76 -0.43
C LEU A 211 8.49 -8.35 -0.99
N SER A 212 9.01 -7.36 -0.28
CA SER A 212 9.04 -5.98 -0.74
C SER A 212 10.33 -5.29 -0.34
N MET A 213 10.73 -4.31 -1.13
CA MET A 213 11.90 -3.49 -0.87
C MET A 213 11.52 -2.02 -1.01
N THR A 214 12.10 -1.16 -0.19
CA THR A 214 12.05 0.30 -0.41
C THR A 214 13.45 0.76 -0.73
N ARG A 215 13.64 1.27 -1.94
CA ARG A 215 14.93 1.68 -2.51
C ARG A 215 14.94 3.19 -2.73
N PRO A 216 15.51 3.98 -1.80
CA PRO A 216 15.61 5.41 -1.97
C PRO A 216 16.29 5.76 -3.31
N VAL A 217 15.75 6.75 -4.02
CA VAL A 217 16.37 7.21 -5.26
C VAL A 217 17.48 8.20 -4.93
N GLY A 218 18.70 7.88 -5.36
CA GLY A 218 19.90 8.65 -5.02
C GLY A 218 20.63 8.07 -3.80
N HIS A 219 21.93 8.33 -3.72
CA HIS A 219 22.77 7.86 -2.62
C HIS A 219 23.14 9.05 -1.74
N SER A 220 22.79 8.98 -0.45
CA SER A 220 23.21 9.94 0.56
C SER A 220 23.37 9.25 1.91
N ALA A 221 24.03 9.92 2.85
CA ALA A 221 24.19 9.39 4.20
C ALA A 221 22.86 9.22 4.95
N GLY A 222 21.80 9.94 4.57
CA GLY A 222 20.52 9.98 5.29
C GLY A 222 19.48 8.94 4.84
N VAL A 223 19.73 8.18 3.78
CA VAL A 223 18.81 7.20 3.21
C VAL A 223 19.48 5.84 3.00
N ARG A 224 18.71 4.75 3.09
CA ARG A 224 19.22 3.38 2.93
C ARG A 224 18.10 2.41 2.55
N ASP A 225 18.46 1.43 1.72
CA ASP A 225 17.56 0.36 1.28
C ASP A 225 16.94 -0.40 2.45
N SER A 226 15.65 -0.69 2.31
CA SER A 226 14.85 -1.42 3.30
C SER A 226 14.24 -2.66 2.69
N TRP A 227 14.14 -3.72 3.47
CA TRP A 227 13.59 -4.99 3.05
C TRP A 227 12.54 -5.45 4.04
N GLN A 228 11.45 -6.02 3.51
CA GLN A 228 10.45 -6.74 4.29
C GLN A 228 10.09 -8.04 3.58
N ASN A 229 10.14 -9.12 4.35
CA ASN A 229 9.68 -10.43 3.96
C ASN A 229 8.69 -10.95 5.00
N ALA A 230 7.43 -11.15 4.60
CA ALA A 230 6.42 -11.81 5.43
C ALA A 230 6.13 -13.19 4.86
N THR A 231 6.39 -14.24 5.64
CA THR A 231 6.11 -15.64 5.27
C THR A 231 5.15 -16.23 6.27
N GLY A 232 4.09 -16.87 5.80
CA GLY A 232 3.06 -17.34 6.71
C GLY A 232 1.96 -18.13 6.03
N CYS A 233 0.92 -18.41 6.82
CA CYS A 233 -0.32 -18.95 6.32
C CYS A 233 -1.52 -18.28 6.98
N SER A 234 -2.59 -18.12 6.21
CA SER A 234 -3.92 -17.79 6.71
C SER A 234 -4.79 -19.05 6.79
N LEU A 235 -5.53 -19.16 7.89
CA LEU A 235 -6.42 -20.26 8.21
C LEU A 235 -7.83 -19.70 8.39
N GLN A 236 -8.81 -20.31 7.72
CA GLN A 236 -10.21 -19.92 7.84
C GLN A 236 -11.06 -21.06 8.38
N LYS A 237 -11.95 -20.74 9.32
CA LYS A 237 -12.95 -21.66 9.85
C LYS A 237 -14.18 -20.90 10.34
N GLY A 238 -15.30 -21.02 9.62
CA GLY A 238 -16.51 -20.24 9.85
C GLY A 238 -16.21 -18.74 9.81
N ILE A 239 -16.61 -18.02 10.85
CA ILE A 239 -16.36 -16.58 11.01
C ILE A 239 -14.90 -16.24 11.38
N MET A 240 -14.10 -17.24 11.74
CA MET A 240 -12.73 -17.01 12.22
C MET A 240 -11.73 -17.06 11.06
N THR A 241 -10.91 -16.02 10.96
CA THR A 241 -9.71 -15.99 10.12
C THR A 241 -8.50 -15.79 11.01
N THR A 242 -7.46 -16.58 10.83
CA THR A 242 -6.22 -16.48 11.60
C THR A 242 -5.03 -16.38 10.66
N TYR A 243 -4.17 -15.39 10.87
CA TYR A 243 -2.88 -15.25 10.21
C TYR A 243 -1.78 -15.70 11.16
N VAL A 244 -0.87 -16.55 10.67
CA VAL A 244 0.35 -16.93 11.36
C VAL A 244 1.51 -16.49 10.48
N ASP A 245 2.15 -15.38 10.85
CA ASP A 245 3.16 -14.71 10.04
C ASP A 245 4.51 -14.65 10.75
N TRP A 246 5.56 -15.02 10.04
CA TRP A 246 6.93 -14.63 10.35
C TRP A 246 7.31 -13.43 9.48
N ILE A 247 7.37 -12.25 10.08
CA ILE A 247 7.87 -11.04 9.43
C ILE A 247 9.35 -10.87 9.76
N ALA A 248 10.17 -10.71 8.74
CA ALA A 248 11.59 -10.37 8.85
C ALA A 248 11.89 -9.16 7.97
N GLY A 249 12.74 -8.26 8.45
CA GLY A 249 13.10 -7.07 7.68
C GLY A 249 14.44 -6.50 8.08
N ARG A 250 15.04 -5.78 7.14
CA ARG A 250 16.26 -4.99 7.35
C ARG A 250 15.91 -3.54 7.09
N ASN A 251 16.23 -2.67 8.04
CA ASN A 251 15.86 -1.25 7.96
C ASN A 251 14.34 -1.05 7.76
N MET A 252 13.54 -1.87 8.46
CA MET A 252 12.08 -1.88 8.32
C MET A 252 11.45 -1.69 9.69
N TRP A 253 10.79 -0.54 9.90
CA TRP A 253 10.12 -0.18 11.15
C TRP A 253 9.24 -1.31 11.70
N PHE A 254 8.41 -1.88 10.85
CA PHE A 254 7.48 -2.96 11.19
C PHE A 254 8.13 -4.36 11.27
N ALA A 255 9.45 -4.45 11.19
CA ALA A 255 10.20 -5.63 11.60
C ALA A 255 11.12 -5.36 12.80
N GLY A 256 11.20 -4.12 13.30
CA GLY A 256 12.05 -3.71 14.43
C GLY A 256 13.25 -2.84 14.07
N GLY A 257 13.30 -2.26 12.86
CA GLY A 257 14.32 -1.27 12.47
C GLY A 257 13.88 0.19 12.70
N ASP A 258 14.72 1.15 12.31
CA ASP A 258 14.56 2.58 12.67
C ASP A 258 13.56 3.38 11.82
N GLY A 259 13.18 2.89 10.63
CA GLY A 259 12.23 3.57 9.73
C GLY A 259 12.06 2.80 8.41
N ILE A 260 11.71 3.48 7.31
CA ILE A 260 11.64 2.87 5.96
C ILE A 260 12.35 3.74 4.93
N GLY A 261 13.45 3.24 4.39
CA GLY A 261 14.24 3.96 3.40
C GLY A 261 15.23 4.97 4.03
N ILE A 262 15.33 5.03 5.36
CA ILE A 262 16.15 6.02 6.07
C ILE A 262 17.44 5.42 6.62
N ASN A 263 18.40 6.26 6.99
CA ASN A 263 19.63 5.85 7.64
C ASN A 263 19.98 6.77 8.83
N GLU A 264 19.96 6.22 10.04
CA GLU A 264 20.35 6.90 11.29
C GLU A 264 21.84 6.72 11.64
N GLY A 265 22.64 6.12 10.75
CA GLY A 265 24.08 5.88 10.98
C GLY A 265 24.39 4.63 11.81
N GLY A 266 23.37 3.93 12.33
CA GLY A 266 23.51 2.63 12.99
C GLY A 266 23.65 1.43 12.03
N PRO A 267 24.10 0.27 12.51
CA PRO A 267 24.21 -0.94 11.69
C PRO A 267 22.85 -1.40 11.15
N SER A 268 22.80 -1.82 9.88
CA SER A 268 21.57 -2.33 9.26
C SER A 268 21.46 -3.84 9.47
N GLN A 269 20.82 -4.27 10.56
CA GLN A 269 20.62 -5.67 10.89
C GLN A 269 19.23 -6.17 10.46
N TRP A 270 19.11 -7.49 10.29
CA TRP A 270 17.83 -8.14 10.12
C TRP A 270 17.19 -8.35 11.48
N HIS A 271 15.94 -7.93 11.60
CA HIS A 271 15.08 -8.20 12.74
C HIS A 271 13.91 -9.04 12.27
N SER A 272 13.31 -9.79 13.20
CA SER A 272 12.16 -10.64 12.88
C SER A 272 11.27 -10.85 14.08
N ARG A 273 10.00 -11.12 13.82
CA ARG A 273 8.99 -11.44 14.84
C ARG A 273 7.96 -12.41 14.30
N LEU A 274 7.49 -13.28 15.19
CA LEU A 274 6.31 -14.10 14.95
C LEU A 274 5.06 -13.28 15.33
N ASN A 275 4.06 -13.32 14.47
CA ASN A 275 2.77 -12.69 14.67
C ASN A 275 1.65 -13.72 14.48
N VAL A 276 0.74 -13.78 15.44
CA VAL A 276 -0.50 -14.56 15.32
C VAL A 276 -1.65 -13.57 15.46
N ASN A 277 -2.35 -13.31 14.37
CA ASN A 277 -3.52 -12.44 14.35
C ASN A 277 -4.78 -13.31 14.20
N VAL A 278 -5.78 -13.09 15.06
CA VAL A 278 -7.07 -13.79 15.01
C VAL A 278 -8.17 -12.75 14.84
N GLY A 279 -8.90 -12.84 13.73
CA GLY A 279 -10.05 -12.00 13.41
C GLY A 279 -11.34 -12.80 13.34
N PHE A 280 -12.44 -12.16 13.73
CA PHE A 280 -13.80 -12.71 13.62
C PHE A 280 -14.63 -11.78 12.72
N TYR A 281 -15.19 -12.32 11.64
CA TYR A 281 -15.91 -11.59 10.61
C TYR A 281 -17.38 -12.04 10.59
N PHE A 282 -18.30 -11.11 10.78
CA PHE A 282 -19.75 -11.34 10.93
C PHE A 282 -20.53 -10.86 9.72
#